data_AF-A0A382RFN7-F1
#
_entry.id   AF-A0A382RFN7-F1
#
_cell.length_a   1.000
_cell.length_b   1.000
_cell.length_c   1.000
_cell.angle_alpha   90.00
_cell.angle_beta   90.00
_cell.angle_gamma   90.00
#
_symmetry.space_group_name_H-M   'P 1'
#
loop_
_entity.id
_entity.type
_entity.pdbx_description
1 polymer ?
#
loop_
_entity_poly.entity_id
_entity_poly.type
_entity_poly.pdbx_seq_one_letter_code
_entity_poly.pdbx_strand_id
1 'polypeptide(L)'
;MVGDIGYRVFDEFREKHPDRFINMGICEQSMIGVSAGMALEGLKPWVYTITPFLIERPFEQIKLDIDQQNANVKLVGFADYPTLGPTHSELNGQKLMQLFHNITSFFPKDGDETHIMINEAYKKNGPAFISLKSDPTLSRSITSKK
;
A
#
# COMPACT_ATOMS: atom_id res chain seq x y z
N MET A 1 3.46 5.96 5.50
CA MET A 1 2.56 6.99 4.95
C MET A 1 1.18 6.37 4.85
N VAL A 2 0.17 7.02 5.40
CA VAL A 2 -1.22 6.54 5.34
C VAL A 2 -2.14 7.66 4.86
N GLY A 3 -3.23 7.30 4.19
CA GLY A 3 -4.38 8.18 4.06
C GLY A 3 -5.14 8.28 5.39
N ASP A 4 -6.24 9.06 5.40
CA ASP A 4 -7.12 9.14 6.58
C ASP A 4 -8.00 7.91 6.76
N ILE A 5 -7.37 6.73 6.87
CA ILE A 5 -8.01 5.44 7.07
C ILE A 5 -7.15 4.52 7.96
N GLY A 6 -7.71 3.38 8.36
CA GLY A 6 -6.96 2.34 9.08
C GLY A 6 -7.14 2.41 10.60
N TYR A 7 -8.37 2.59 11.07
CA TYR A 7 -8.75 2.66 12.48
C TYR A 7 -7.94 1.67 13.33
N ARG A 8 -6.99 2.22 14.09
CA ARG A 8 -6.09 1.54 15.04
C ARG A 8 -5.06 0.54 14.46
N VAL A 9 -5.04 0.28 13.16
CA VAL A 9 -4.11 -0.68 12.52
C VAL A 9 -2.64 -0.28 12.75
N PHE A 10 -2.35 1.02 12.74
CA PHE A 10 -0.99 1.55 12.88
C PHE A 10 -0.72 2.22 14.22
N ASP A 11 -1.59 2.09 15.23
CA ASP A 11 -1.42 2.76 16.52
C ASP A 11 -0.09 2.40 17.17
N GLU A 12 0.22 1.11 17.27
CA GLU A 12 1.47 0.64 17.88
C GLU A 12 2.71 1.12 17.11
N PHE A 13 2.64 1.17 15.78
CA PHE A 13 3.73 1.68 14.96
C PHE A 13 3.91 3.20 15.15
N ARG A 14 2.81 3.95 15.16
CA ARG A 14 2.78 5.40 15.39
C ARG A 14 3.33 5.77 16.76
N GLU A 15 2.97 5.02 17.80
CA GLU A 15 3.48 5.23 19.17
C GLU A 15 4.99 4.96 19.27
N LYS A 16 5.48 3.88 18.66
CA LYS A 16 6.90 3.49 18.72
C LYS A 16 7.79 4.31 17.79
N HIS A 17 7.26 4.79 16.67
CA HIS A 17 8.02 5.43 15.59
C HIS A 17 7.29 6.67 15.04
N PRO A 18 7.01 7.68 15.89
CA PRO A 18 6.21 8.84 15.51
C PRO A 18 6.86 9.67 14.40
N ASP A 19 8.18 9.69 14.32
CA ASP A 19 8.99 10.36 13.30
C ASP A 19 8.93 9.67 11.92
N ARG A 20 8.46 8.42 11.87
CA ARG A 20 8.36 7.61 10.65
C ARG A 20 6.91 7.33 10.24
N PHE A 21 5.94 7.85 11.00
CA PHE A 21 4.52 7.74 10.69
C PHE A 21 3.98 9.08 10.21
N ILE A 22 3.53 9.12 8.96
CA ILE A 22 2.95 10.31 8.33
C ILE A 22 1.53 9.96 7.89
N ASN A 23 0.54 10.70 8.39
CA ASN A 23 -0.83 10.70 7.89
C ASN A 23 -1.01 11.92 6.98
N MET A 24 -1.34 11.69 5.71
CA MET A 24 -1.49 12.73 4.68
C MET A 24 -2.95 13.18 4.48
N GLY A 25 -3.88 12.68 5.28
CA GLY A 25 -5.31 12.96 5.10
C GLY A 25 -5.89 12.27 3.86
N ILE A 26 -6.93 12.86 3.28
CA ILE A 26 -7.57 12.40 2.03
C ILE A 26 -6.90 13.12 0.83
N CYS A 27 -5.62 12.84 0.63
CA CYS A 27 -4.79 13.51 -0.38
C CYS A 27 -3.97 12.49 -1.18
N GLU A 28 -4.62 11.51 -1.82
CA GLU A 28 -3.92 10.34 -2.36
C GLU A 28 -2.90 10.68 -3.46
N GLN A 29 -3.20 11.64 -4.35
CA GLN A 29 -2.25 12.08 -5.37
C GLN A 29 -0.99 12.67 -4.73
N SER A 30 -1.15 13.56 -3.74
CA SER A 30 -0.03 14.16 -3.01
C SER A 30 0.74 13.11 -2.21
N MET A 31 0.05 12.14 -1.62
CA MET A 31 0.68 11.04 -0.88
C MET A 31 1.62 10.22 -1.78
N ILE A 32 1.22 9.94 -3.02
CA ILE A 32 2.07 9.25 -4.00
C ILE A 32 3.28 10.10 -4.39
N GLY A 33 3.07 11.36 -4.78
CA GLY A 33 4.16 12.25 -5.18
C GLY A 33 5.20 12.50 -4.06
N VAL A 34 4.73 12.73 -2.83
CA VAL A 34 5.60 12.86 -1.65
C VAL A 34 6.38 11.56 -1.40
N SER A 35 5.73 10.40 -1.53
CA SER A 35 6.43 9.10 -1.39
C SER A 35 7.51 8.91 -2.44
N ALA A 36 7.24 9.27 -3.69
CA ALA A 36 8.24 9.22 -4.75
C ALA A 36 9.45 10.10 -4.42
N GLY A 37 9.23 11.35 -4.00
CA GLY A 37 10.29 12.25 -3.56
C GLY A 37 11.10 11.68 -2.39
N MET A 38 10.43 11.17 -1.35
CA MET A 38 11.10 10.51 -0.22
C MET A 38 11.99 9.35 -0.68
N ALA A 39 11.52 8.53 -1.63
CA ALA A 39 12.28 7.42 -2.15
C ALA A 39 13.51 7.85 -2.96
N LEU A 40 13.40 8.94 -3.73
CA LEU A 40 14.52 9.54 -4.47
C LEU A 40 15.59 10.13 -3.54
N GLU A 41 15.19 10.62 -2.36
CA GLU A 41 16.10 11.06 -1.28
C GLU A 41 16.65 9.88 -0.44
N GLY A 42 16.46 8.64 -0.88
CA GLY A 42 17.05 7.44 -0.25
C GLY A 42 16.23 6.82 0.88
N LEU A 43 15.01 7.32 1.15
CA LEU A 43 14.10 6.67 2.10
C LEU A 43 13.39 5.46 1.44
N LYS A 44 12.70 4.67 2.26
CA LYS A 44 11.89 3.51 1.81
C LYS A 44 10.44 3.67 2.27
N PRO A 45 9.65 4.56 1.64
CA PRO A 45 8.29 4.83 2.06
C PRO A 45 7.37 3.63 1.78
N TRP A 46 6.58 3.29 2.80
CA TRP A 46 5.45 2.37 2.71
C TRP A 46 4.17 3.19 2.74
N VAL A 47 3.34 3.03 1.72
CA VAL A 47 2.11 3.79 1.50
C VAL A 47 0.93 2.84 1.67
N TYR A 48 0.03 3.16 2.58
CA TYR A 48 -1.14 2.33 2.85
C TYR A 48 -2.43 3.12 2.69
N THR A 49 -3.34 2.59 1.87
CA THR A 49 -4.75 3.01 1.82
C THR A 49 -5.61 1.92 1.16
N ILE A 50 -6.90 2.18 0.92
CA ILE A 50 -7.81 1.29 0.19
C ILE A 50 -7.36 1.20 -1.28
N THR A 51 -7.42 0.00 -1.88
CA THR A 51 -6.82 -0.26 -3.20
C THR A 51 -7.23 0.75 -4.28
N PRO A 52 -8.52 1.03 -4.55
CA PRO A 52 -8.91 2.09 -5.50
C PRO A 52 -8.30 3.46 -5.22
N PHE A 53 -8.22 3.85 -3.94
CA PHE A 53 -7.65 5.14 -3.54
C PHE A 53 -6.13 5.14 -3.70
N LEU A 54 -5.50 3.97 -3.60
CA LEU A 54 -4.07 3.81 -3.76
C LEU A 54 -3.66 3.81 -5.23
N ILE A 55 -4.36 3.08 -6.11
CA ILE A 55 -3.88 2.81 -7.48
C ILE A 55 -4.75 3.36 -8.61
N GLU A 56 -6.04 3.59 -8.38
CA GLU A 56 -6.94 4.13 -9.42
C GLU A 56 -7.00 5.66 -9.33
N ARG A 57 -7.18 6.22 -8.14
CA ARG A 57 -7.32 7.67 -7.94
C ARG A 57 -6.03 8.45 -8.27
N PRO A 58 -4.82 8.02 -7.86
CA PRO A 58 -3.56 8.68 -8.22
C PRO A 58 -2.81 7.93 -9.34
N PHE A 59 -3.54 7.38 -10.31
CA PHE A 59 -2.96 6.53 -11.37
C PHE A 59 -1.83 7.23 -12.14
N GLU A 60 -1.99 8.51 -12.48
CA GLU A 60 -0.96 9.25 -13.19
C GLU A 60 0.30 9.48 -12.34
N GLN A 61 0.14 9.78 -11.05
CA GLN A 61 1.28 9.94 -10.14
C GLN A 61 2.04 8.62 -9.97
N ILE A 62 1.34 7.49 -9.90
CA ILE A 62 2.02 6.17 -9.89
C ILE A 62 2.78 5.95 -11.18
N LYS A 63 2.15 6.23 -12.33
CA LYS A 63 2.79 6.09 -13.65
C LYS A 63 4.06 6.93 -13.74
N LEU A 64 3.97 8.23 -13.46
CA LEU A 64 5.05 9.18 -13.72
C LEU A 64 6.08 9.21 -12.60
N ASP A 65 5.64 9.25 -11.34
CA ASP A 65 6.52 9.54 -10.21
C ASP A 65 7.14 8.25 -9.63
N ILE A 66 6.44 7.12 -9.75
CA ILE A 66 6.91 5.83 -9.21
C ILE A 66 7.44 4.91 -10.30
N ASP A 67 6.59 4.54 -11.27
CA ASP A 67 6.94 3.53 -12.28
C ASP A 67 8.05 4.03 -13.20
N GLN A 68 7.88 5.18 -13.86
CA GLN A 68 8.88 5.71 -14.79
C GLN A 68 10.22 6.04 -14.12
N GLN A 69 10.21 6.49 -12.87
CA GLN A 69 11.43 6.78 -12.10
C GLN A 69 12.03 5.55 -11.41
N ASN A 70 11.35 4.39 -11.47
CA ASN A 70 11.69 3.19 -10.69
C ASN A 70 11.90 3.50 -9.19
N ALA A 71 11.09 4.40 -8.63
CA ALA A 71 11.25 4.89 -7.27
C ALA A 71 10.94 3.78 -6.25
N ASN A 72 11.73 3.66 -5.19
CA ASN A 72 11.64 2.57 -4.22
C ASN A 72 10.49 2.73 -3.20
N VAL A 73 9.26 2.83 -3.71
CA VAL A 73 8.02 3.00 -2.92
C VAL A 73 7.31 1.64 -2.79
N LYS A 74 6.83 1.33 -1.59
CA LYS A 74 6.03 0.12 -1.33
C LYS A 74 4.56 0.53 -1.16
N LEU A 75 3.74 0.21 -2.15
CA LEU A 75 2.31 0.49 -2.21
C LEU A 75 1.57 -0.71 -1.59
N VAL A 76 0.78 -0.48 -0.54
CA VAL A 76 0.01 -1.51 0.17
C VAL A 76 -1.47 -1.15 0.14
N GLY A 77 -2.22 -1.80 -0.73
CA GLY A 77 -3.65 -1.60 -0.89
C GLY A 77 -4.44 -2.58 -0.04
N PHE A 78 -5.55 -2.16 0.56
CA PHE A 78 -6.53 -3.08 1.16
C PHE A 78 -7.82 -3.11 0.34
N ALA A 79 -8.22 -4.31 -0.09
CA ALA A 79 -9.22 -4.52 -1.15
C ALA A 79 -10.57 -5.12 -0.68
N ASP A 80 -10.91 -5.08 0.62
CA ASP A 80 -12.16 -5.68 1.14
C ASP A 80 -13.33 -4.72 1.35
N TYR A 81 -13.42 -3.68 0.55
CA TYR A 81 -14.57 -2.75 0.59
C TYR A 81 -15.48 -2.80 -0.64
N PRO A 82 -15.70 -3.94 -1.32
CA PRO A 82 -16.45 -3.97 -2.59
C PRO A 82 -17.93 -3.61 -2.43
N THR A 83 -18.49 -3.74 -1.22
CA THR A 83 -19.89 -3.44 -0.93
C THR A 83 -20.17 -1.96 -0.64
N LEU A 84 -19.12 -1.13 -0.47
CA LEU A 84 -19.26 0.30 -0.16
C LEU A 84 -19.49 1.17 -1.40
N GLY A 85 -19.82 0.54 -2.54
CA GLY A 85 -20.16 1.20 -3.78
C GLY A 85 -18.99 1.36 -4.75
N PRO A 86 -19.24 1.98 -5.92
CA PRO A 86 -18.30 1.97 -7.04
C PRO A 86 -16.99 2.70 -6.76
N THR A 87 -16.96 3.59 -5.77
CA THR A 87 -15.73 4.30 -5.39
C THR A 87 -14.77 3.45 -4.55
N HIS A 88 -15.28 2.43 -3.85
CA HIS A 88 -14.50 1.56 -2.97
C HIS A 88 -14.28 0.16 -3.55
N SER A 89 -15.03 -0.20 -4.59
CA SER A 89 -14.85 -1.46 -5.30
C SER A 89 -13.74 -1.31 -6.34
N GLU A 90 -12.67 -2.10 -6.20
CA GLU A 90 -11.63 -2.18 -7.24
C GLU A 90 -12.20 -2.74 -8.54
N LEU A 91 -11.75 -2.20 -9.67
CA LEU A 91 -12.12 -2.74 -10.99
C LEU A 91 -11.43 -4.08 -11.21
N ASN A 92 -10.10 -4.05 -11.28
CA ASN A 92 -9.23 -5.22 -11.37
C ASN A 92 -7.79 -4.77 -11.09
N GLY A 93 -7.39 -4.75 -9.81
CA GLY A 93 -6.05 -4.34 -9.42
C GLY A 93 -4.95 -5.13 -10.13
N GLN A 94 -5.13 -6.44 -10.34
CA GLN A 94 -4.15 -7.28 -11.03
C GLN A 94 -3.92 -6.84 -12.47
N LYS A 95 -4.99 -6.60 -13.24
CA LYS A 95 -4.89 -6.16 -14.63
C LYS A 95 -4.39 -4.73 -14.74
N LEU A 96 -4.80 -3.85 -13.83
CA LEU A 96 -4.32 -2.46 -13.79
C LEU A 96 -2.81 -2.41 -13.56
N MET A 97 -2.30 -3.21 -12.61
CA MET A 97 -0.89 -3.22 -12.29
C MET A 97 0.01 -3.79 -13.40
N GLN A 98 -0.54 -4.59 -14.32
CA GLN A 98 0.19 -5.05 -15.51
C GLN A 98 0.51 -3.92 -16.49
N LEU A 99 -0.11 -2.74 -16.36
CA LEU A 99 0.20 -1.58 -17.19
C LEU A 99 1.53 -0.91 -16.82
N PHE A 100 2.07 -1.21 -15.64
CA PHE A 100 3.32 -0.65 -15.14
C PHE A 100 4.48 -1.61 -15.41
N HIS A 101 5.64 -1.09 -15.81
CA HIS A 101 6.77 -1.92 -16.22
C HIS A 101 7.69 -2.30 -15.06
N ASN A 102 7.86 -1.42 -14.08
CA ASN A 102 8.82 -1.57 -12.98
C ASN A 102 8.16 -2.03 -11.67
N ILE A 103 6.85 -1.84 -11.52
CA ILE A 103 6.16 -2.19 -10.27
C ILE A 103 5.93 -3.69 -10.15
N THR A 104 6.58 -4.30 -9.15
CA THR A 104 6.35 -5.72 -8.84
C THR A 104 5.10 -5.89 -7.99
N SER A 105 4.16 -6.72 -8.43
CA SER A 105 2.87 -6.88 -7.76
C SER A 105 2.75 -8.20 -7.03
N PHE A 106 2.21 -8.16 -5.81
CA PHE A 106 1.98 -9.28 -4.91
C PHE A 106 0.50 -9.35 -4.53
N PHE A 107 -0.05 -10.56 -4.55
CA PHE A 107 -1.47 -10.83 -4.27
C PHE A 107 -1.56 -11.98 -3.25
N PRO A 108 -1.18 -11.74 -1.98
CA PRO A 108 -1.24 -12.77 -0.95
C PRO A 108 -2.68 -13.20 -0.68
N LYS A 109 -2.87 -14.49 -0.37
CA LYS A 109 -4.18 -15.08 -0.08
C LYS A 109 -4.53 -15.14 1.40
N ASP A 110 -3.51 -15.12 2.26
CA ASP A 110 -3.62 -15.27 3.72
C ASP A 110 -2.48 -14.54 4.44
N GLY A 111 -2.46 -14.62 5.78
CA GLY A 111 -1.45 -13.99 6.61
C GLY A 111 -0.03 -14.54 6.42
N ASP A 112 0.10 -15.84 6.11
CA ASP A 112 1.40 -16.48 5.91
C ASP A 112 2.04 -16.03 4.59
N GLU A 113 1.28 -16.05 3.48
CA GLU A 113 1.71 -15.48 2.20
C GLU A 113 1.99 -13.98 2.35
N THR A 114 1.17 -13.25 3.11
CA THR A 114 1.39 -11.82 3.38
C THR A 114 2.74 -11.58 4.06
N HIS A 115 3.09 -12.37 5.06
CA HIS A 115 4.38 -12.26 5.75
C HIS A 115 5.56 -12.49 4.81
N ILE A 116 5.48 -13.52 3.95
CA ILE A 116 6.53 -13.84 2.98
C ILE A 116 6.68 -12.72 1.95
N MET A 117 5.57 -12.31 1.32
CA MET A 117 5.58 -11.32 0.23
C MET A 117 5.98 -9.91 0.72
N ILE A 118 5.62 -9.51 1.94
CA ILE A 118 6.09 -8.25 2.53
C ILE A 118 7.62 -8.27 2.69
N ASN A 119 8.18 -9.39 3.17
CA ASN A 119 9.63 -9.53 3.32
C ASN A 119 10.36 -9.52 1.96
N GLU A 120 9.79 -10.14 0.94
CA GLU A 120 10.31 -10.08 -0.43
C GLU A 120 10.28 -8.64 -0.98
N ALA A 121 9.15 -7.95 -0.83
CA ALA A 121 8.98 -6.56 -1.25
C ALA A 121 9.97 -5.63 -0.53
N TYR A 122 10.26 -5.86 0.76
CA TYR A 122 11.24 -5.10 1.55
C TYR A 122 12.67 -5.26 1.04
N LYS A 123 13.07 -6.48 0.66
CA LYS A 123 14.42 -6.79 0.16
C LYS A 123 14.66 -6.25 -1.25
N LYS A 124 13.59 -6.09 -2.05
CA LYS A 124 13.67 -5.59 -3.42
C LYS A 124 13.97 -4.08 -3.45
N ASN A 125 14.92 -3.69 -4.29
CA ASN A 125 15.10 -2.29 -4.69
C ASN A 125 14.20 -1.99 -5.88
N GLY A 126 13.37 -0.95 -5.76
CA GLY A 126 12.37 -0.57 -6.76
C GLY A 126 10.93 -0.72 -6.23
N PRO A 127 9.94 -0.25 -6.99
CA PRO A 127 8.58 -0.17 -6.51
C PRO A 127 7.91 -1.55 -6.40
N ALA A 128 7.05 -1.68 -5.40
CA ALA A 128 6.23 -2.87 -5.22
C ALA A 128 4.80 -2.47 -4.88
N PHE A 129 3.84 -3.28 -5.34
CA PHE A 129 2.44 -3.20 -4.95
C PHE A 129 2.04 -4.50 -4.25
N ILE A 130 1.37 -4.40 -3.11
CA ILE A 130 0.82 -5.52 -2.37
C ILE A 130 -0.68 -5.28 -2.21
N SER A 131 -1.50 -6.18 -2.76
CA SER A 131 -2.96 -6.15 -2.59
C SER A 131 -3.37 -7.04 -1.43
N LEU A 132 -3.60 -6.45 -0.26
CA LEU A 132 -4.09 -7.13 0.92
C LEU A 132 -5.60 -7.35 0.85
N LYS A 133 -6.01 -8.49 1.42
CA LYS A 133 -7.40 -8.87 1.69
C LYS A 133 -7.47 -9.51 3.06
N SER A 134 -8.68 -9.67 3.57
CA SER A 134 -9.00 -10.22 4.86
C SER A 134 -8.66 -11.69 4.79
N ASP A 135 -7.87 -12.15 5.75
CA ASP A 135 -7.48 -13.54 5.82
C ASP A 135 -8.72 -14.38 6.16
N PRO A 136 -9.18 -15.27 5.25
CA PRO A 136 -10.39 -16.06 5.46
C PRO A 136 -10.20 -17.15 6.52
N THR A 137 -8.95 -17.47 6.86
CA THR A 137 -8.58 -18.52 7.82
C THR A 137 -8.31 -17.96 9.22
N LEU A 138 -8.29 -16.63 9.35
CA LEU A 138 -7.95 -15.96 10.60
C LEU A 138 -9.12 -15.97 11.58
N SER A 139 -9.06 -16.90 12.54
CA SER A 139 -10.04 -17.01 13.63
C SER A 139 -9.75 -16.07 14.83
N ARG A 140 -8.55 -15.51 14.91
CA ARG A 140 -8.12 -14.58 15.98
C ARG A 140 -6.97 -13.68 15.49
N SER A 141 -6.92 -12.44 15.97
CA SER A 141 -5.81 -11.52 15.68
C SER A 141 -4.44 -12.13 15.98
N ILE A 142 -3.53 -12.03 15.02
CA ILE A 142 -2.12 -12.45 15.12
C ILE A 142 -1.32 -11.49 16.01
N THR A 143 -1.76 -10.23 16.09
CA THR A 143 -1.25 -9.27 17.07
C THR A 143 -2.02 -9.50 18.36
N SER A 144 -1.32 -9.95 19.39
CA SER A 144 -1.87 -10.46 20.66
C SER A 144 -2.51 -9.39 21.56
N LYS A 145 -2.99 -8.25 21.02
CA LYS A 145 -3.68 -7.20 21.77
C LYS A 145 -5.17 -7.16 21.43
N LYS A 146 -5.99 -7.35 22.47
CA LYS A 146 -7.41 -6.98 22.51
C LYS A 146 -7.58 -5.47 22.46
#